data_AF-A0A2D8FLS6-F1
#
_entry.id   AF-A0A2D8FLS6-F1
#
_cell.length_a   1.000
_cell.length_b   1.000
_cell.length_c   1.000
_cell.angle_alpha   90.00
_cell.angle_beta   90.00
_cell.angle_gamma   90.00
#
_symmetry.space_group_name_H-M   'P 1'
#
loop_
_entity.id
_entity.type
_entity.pdbx_description
1 polymer ?
#
loop_
_entity_poly.entity_id
_entity_poly.type
_entity_poly.pdbx_seq_one_letter_code
_entity_poly.pdbx_strand_id
1 'polypeptide(L)'
;MTDTAPETWSVAGRTFTSRLIVGTGKYADYAQNAAAAEAAGAEIVTVAVRRVNLTDPNQPMLVDYVKPDRFTFLPNTAGCFTGEDAVRTLRLAREAGGWSLVKLEVLSNTAHLYPDMVETLRALDMLIKDGFDVMVYCTDDVVMAKRLEDAGAAAIMPAAAPIGSGLGIQNEVNVRLIVEQAKVPVLVDAGVGTASDATRAMELGCNA
;
A
#
# COMPACT_ATOMS: atom_id res chain seq x y z
N MET A 1 -15.21 21.80 24.40
CA MET A 1 -16.01 21.53 23.19
C MET A 1 -15.13 20.65 22.33
N THR A 2 -15.40 19.34 22.33
CA THR A 2 -14.70 18.40 21.45
C THR A 2 -15.17 18.68 20.03
N ASP A 3 -14.25 19.02 19.15
CA ASP A 3 -14.52 19.13 17.72
C ASP A 3 -15.13 17.78 17.27
N THR A 4 -16.37 17.82 16.76
CA THR A 4 -17.14 16.63 16.38
C THR A 4 -16.89 16.22 14.93
N ALA A 5 -16.01 16.92 14.23
CA ALA A 5 -15.59 16.50 12.90
C ALA A 5 -14.78 15.19 13.00
N PRO A 6 -15.08 14.18 12.16
CA PRO A 6 -14.29 12.96 12.14
C PRO A 6 -12.84 13.31 11.77
N GLU A 7 -11.88 12.73 12.49
CA GLU A 7 -10.48 12.88 12.13
C GLU A 7 -10.22 12.30 10.74
N THR A 8 -9.56 13.07 9.88
CA THR A 8 -9.25 12.68 8.51
C THR A 8 -7.74 12.65 8.28
N TRP A 9 -7.32 11.90 7.27
CA TRP A 9 -5.98 11.98 6.69
C TRP A 9 -6.07 12.11 5.18
N SER A 10 -4.99 12.55 4.53
CA SER A 10 -4.97 12.73 3.08
C SER A 10 -3.69 12.22 2.45
N VAL A 11 -3.81 11.65 1.25
CA VAL A 11 -2.70 11.21 0.40
C VAL A 11 -3.08 11.50 -1.05
N ALA A 12 -2.14 12.02 -1.84
CA ALA A 12 -2.34 12.29 -3.27
C ALA A 12 -3.62 13.11 -3.58
N GLY A 13 -3.91 14.13 -2.76
CA GLY A 13 -5.11 14.97 -2.93
C GLY A 13 -6.44 14.32 -2.59
N ARG A 14 -6.44 13.09 -2.04
CA ARG A 14 -7.63 12.37 -1.59
C ARG A 14 -7.69 12.35 -0.07
N THR A 15 -8.87 12.53 0.51
CA THR A 15 -9.10 12.56 1.95
C THR A 15 -9.92 11.35 2.39
N PHE A 16 -9.50 10.72 3.48
CA PHE A 16 -10.12 9.51 4.03
C PHE A 16 -10.35 9.68 5.54
N THR A 17 -11.34 8.95 6.06
CA THR A 17 -11.63 8.83 7.50
C THR A 17 -11.10 7.52 8.07
N SER A 18 -11.18 6.44 7.29
CA SER A 18 -10.64 5.13 7.63
C SER A 18 -9.13 5.14 7.49
N ARG A 19 -8.46 4.70 8.55
CA ARG A 19 -7.01 4.54 8.64
C ARG A 19 -6.59 3.07 8.47
N LEU A 20 -7.48 2.23 7.94
CA LEU A 20 -7.20 0.81 7.69
C LEU A 20 -7.31 0.52 6.20
N ILE A 21 -6.17 0.22 5.58
CA ILE A 21 -6.10 -0.22 4.19
C ILE A 21 -6.09 -1.75 4.17
N VAL A 22 -6.92 -2.36 3.32
CA VAL A 22 -7.01 -3.82 3.21
C VAL A 22 -6.52 -4.31 1.86
N GLY A 23 -5.86 -5.47 1.84
CA GLY A 23 -5.43 -6.12 0.61
C GLY A 23 -6.33 -7.30 0.24
N THR A 24 -6.37 -7.67 -1.04
CA THR A 24 -7.35 -8.64 -1.57
C THR A 24 -6.81 -10.06 -1.78
N GLY A 25 -5.53 -10.29 -1.50
CA GLY A 25 -4.79 -11.42 -2.06
C GLY A 25 -4.90 -12.78 -1.38
N LYS A 26 -5.58 -12.91 -0.23
CA LYS A 26 -5.57 -14.14 0.60
C LYS A 26 -6.96 -14.66 1.04
N TYR A 27 -8.04 -14.03 0.60
CA TYR A 27 -9.39 -14.52 0.90
C TYR A 27 -9.72 -15.76 0.05
N ALA A 28 -10.67 -16.57 0.52
CA ALA A 28 -11.13 -17.76 -0.18
C ALA A 28 -11.85 -17.41 -1.49
N ASP A 29 -12.59 -16.30 -1.51
CA ASP A 29 -13.32 -15.80 -2.67
C ASP A 29 -13.52 -14.27 -2.62
N TYR A 30 -14.14 -13.70 -3.67
CA TYR A 30 -14.40 -12.26 -3.74
C TYR A 30 -15.58 -11.80 -2.90
N ALA A 31 -16.52 -12.67 -2.53
CA ALA A 31 -17.60 -12.32 -1.62
C ALA A 31 -17.04 -12.10 -0.19
N GLN A 32 -16.11 -12.95 0.23
CA GLN A 32 -15.39 -12.80 1.48
C GLN A 32 -14.51 -11.54 1.49
N ASN A 33 -13.85 -11.21 0.37
CA ASN A 33 -13.13 -9.93 0.20
C ASN A 33 -14.05 -8.74 0.51
N ALA A 34 -15.19 -8.65 -0.18
CA ALA A 34 -16.12 -7.53 -0.03
C ALA A 34 -16.67 -7.43 1.39
N ALA A 35 -17.09 -8.56 1.98
CA ALA A 35 -17.57 -8.60 3.36
C ALA A 35 -16.51 -8.13 4.37
N ALA A 36 -15.25 -8.53 4.18
CA ALA A 36 -14.15 -8.11 5.04
C ALA A 36 -13.81 -6.62 4.89
N ALA A 37 -13.80 -6.10 3.66
CA ALA A 37 -13.55 -4.68 3.40
C ALA A 37 -14.62 -3.77 4.02
N GLU A 38 -15.91 -4.16 3.93
CA GLU A 38 -17.01 -3.42 4.56
C GLU A 38 -16.95 -3.51 6.08
N ALA A 39 -16.70 -4.70 6.65
CA ALA A 39 -16.58 -4.87 8.10
C ALA A 39 -15.40 -4.08 8.69
N ALA A 40 -14.31 -3.95 7.93
CA ALA A 40 -13.15 -3.12 8.28
C ALA A 40 -13.44 -1.61 8.20
N GLY A 41 -14.55 -1.20 7.56
CA GLY A 41 -14.79 0.19 7.21
C GLY A 41 -13.70 0.74 6.30
N ALA A 42 -13.06 -0.10 5.49
CA ALA A 42 -11.95 0.32 4.63
C ALA A 42 -12.46 1.25 3.51
N GLU A 43 -11.67 2.25 3.17
CA GLU A 43 -11.93 3.13 2.02
C GLU A 43 -10.95 2.88 0.87
N ILE A 44 -9.80 2.28 1.18
CA ILE A 44 -8.77 1.92 0.20
C ILE A 44 -8.57 0.41 0.21
N VAL A 45 -8.58 -0.18 -0.98
CA VAL A 45 -8.36 -1.62 -1.19
C VAL A 45 -7.22 -1.83 -2.19
N THR A 46 -6.21 -2.63 -1.81
CA THR A 46 -5.08 -2.92 -2.70
C THR A 46 -5.42 -4.05 -3.67
N VAL A 47 -5.00 -3.89 -4.93
CA VAL A 47 -5.31 -4.82 -6.03
C VAL A 47 -4.04 -5.21 -6.76
N ALA A 48 -3.72 -6.51 -6.76
CA ALA A 48 -2.60 -7.03 -7.53
C ALA A 48 -2.97 -7.13 -9.02
N VAL A 49 -2.40 -6.24 -9.84
CA VAL A 49 -2.74 -6.10 -11.27
C VAL A 49 -2.55 -7.40 -12.05
N ARG A 50 -1.50 -8.17 -11.72
CA ARG A 50 -1.18 -9.46 -12.36
C ARG A 50 -2.21 -10.57 -12.09
N ARG A 51 -3.12 -10.39 -11.12
CA ARG A 51 -4.13 -11.39 -10.73
C ARG A 51 -5.53 -11.05 -11.24
N VAL A 52 -5.70 -9.97 -11.98
CA VAL A 52 -6.98 -9.60 -12.58
C VAL A 52 -7.18 -10.43 -13.84
N ASN A 53 -8.29 -11.18 -13.91
CA ASN A 53 -8.58 -12.04 -15.05
C ASN A 53 -9.07 -11.22 -16.26
N LEU A 54 -8.17 -10.91 -17.18
CA LEU A 54 -8.51 -10.13 -18.39
C LEU A 54 -8.95 -10.99 -19.57
N THR A 55 -8.93 -12.32 -19.44
CA THR A 55 -9.02 -13.25 -20.59
C THR A 55 -10.19 -14.21 -20.55
N ASP A 56 -10.69 -14.57 -19.36
CA ASP A 56 -11.84 -15.47 -19.22
C ASP A 56 -13.03 -14.71 -18.62
N PRO A 57 -14.00 -14.28 -19.45
CA PRO A 57 -15.15 -13.48 -19.00
C PRO A 57 -16.12 -14.26 -18.11
N ASN A 58 -15.97 -15.59 -17.97
CA ASN A 58 -16.82 -16.40 -17.11
C ASN A 58 -16.30 -16.54 -15.68
N GLN A 59 -15.07 -16.08 -15.41
CA GLN A 59 -14.56 -16.09 -14.04
C GLN A 59 -15.00 -14.83 -13.29
N PRO A 60 -15.29 -14.97 -11.99
CA PRO A 60 -15.58 -13.83 -11.13
C PRO A 60 -14.46 -12.78 -11.21
N MET A 61 -14.82 -11.51 -11.22
CA MET A 61 -13.86 -10.41 -11.15
C MET A 61 -13.97 -9.70 -9.80
N LEU A 62 -12.84 -9.22 -9.26
CA LEU A 62 -12.84 -8.47 -8.02
C LEU A 62 -13.83 -7.28 -8.06
N VAL A 63 -13.90 -6.60 -9.20
CA VAL A 63 -14.78 -5.42 -9.43
C VAL A 63 -16.28 -5.74 -9.35
N ASP A 64 -16.66 -7.01 -9.50
CA ASP A 64 -18.06 -7.42 -9.38
C ASP A 64 -18.54 -7.38 -7.92
N TYR A 65 -17.60 -7.50 -6.96
CA TYR A 65 -17.87 -7.60 -5.53
C TYR A 65 -17.37 -6.38 -4.76
N VAL A 66 -16.18 -5.87 -5.09
CA VAL A 66 -15.58 -4.67 -4.49
C VAL A 66 -15.69 -3.56 -5.51
N LYS A 67 -16.65 -2.64 -5.32
CA LYS A 67 -16.98 -1.68 -6.38
C LYS A 67 -16.13 -0.40 -6.30
N PRO A 68 -15.66 0.13 -7.44
CA PRO A 68 -14.81 1.32 -7.50
C PRO A 68 -15.54 2.64 -7.15
N ASP A 69 -16.87 2.64 -7.10
CA ASP A 69 -17.68 3.76 -6.59
C ASP A 69 -17.76 3.78 -5.05
N ARG A 70 -17.46 2.65 -4.40
CA ARG A 70 -17.44 2.47 -2.95
C ARG A 70 -16.03 2.51 -2.36
N PHE A 71 -15.05 1.98 -3.08
CA PHE A 71 -13.66 1.84 -2.63
C PHE A 71 -12.68 2.52 -3.58
N THR A 72 -11.68 3.20 -3.04
CA THR A 72 -10.51 3.61 -3.80
C THR A 72 -9.60 2.41 -4.03
N PHE A 73 -9.40 2.05 -5.29
CA PHE A 73 -8.45 0.99 -5.64
C PHE A 73 -7.03 1.53 -5.60
N LEU A 74 -6.13 0.73 -5.01
CA LEU A 74 -4.69 0.98 -4.99
C LEU A 74 -3.98 -0.17 -5.72
N PRO A 75 -3.83 -0.07 -7.06
CA PRO A 75 -3.11 -1.06 -7.84
C PRO A 75 -1.67 -1.20 -7.35
N ASN A 76 -1.20 -2.43 -7.21
CA ASN A 76 0.14 -2.72 -6.74
C ASN A 76 0.95 -3.61 -7.69
N THR A 77 2.24 -3.66 -7.44
CA THR A 77 3.23 -4.43 -8.21
C THR A 77 3.64 -5.71 -7.50
N ALA A 78 2.78 -6.28 -6.65
CA ALA A 78 3.06 -7.55 -5.96
C ALA A 78 3.54 -8.62 -6.95
N GLY A 79 4.70 -9.21 -6.64
CA GLY A 79 5.36 -10.21 -7.49
C GLY A 79 6.26 -9.63 -8.59
N CYS A 80 6.55 -8.33 -8.58
CA CYS A 80 7.61 -7.72 -9.40
C CYS A 80 8.95 -7.76 -8.65
N PHE A 81 10.01 -8.17 -9.35
CA PHE A 81 11.36 -8.31 -8.80
C PHE A 81 12.39 -7.37 -9.45
N THR A 82 11.94 -6.54 -10.39
CA THR A 82 12.75 -5.48 -11.01
C THR A 82 11.91 -4.21 -11.12
N GLY A 83 12.57 -3.06 -11.18
CA GLY A 83 11.92 -1.77 -11.36
C GLY A 83 11.18 -1.66 -12.69
N GLU A 84 11.72 -2.22 -13.78
CA GLU A 84 11.05 -2.22 -15.09
C GLU A 84 9.72 -2.96 -15.05
N ASP A 85 9.69 -4.12 -14.39
CA ASP A 85 8.49 -4.94 -14.27
C ASP A 85 7.41 -4.21 -13.46
N ALA A 86 7.82 -3.54 -12.37
CA ALA A 86 6.93 -2.74 -11.55
C ALA A 86 6.34 -1.56 -12.34
N VAL A 87 7.19 -0.78 -13.01
CA VAL A 87 6.77 0.37 -13.84
C VAL A 87 5.84 -0.07 -14.96
N ARG A 88 6.19 -1.15 -15.68
CA ARG A 88 5.34 -1.72 -16.74
C ARG A 88 3.97 -2.14 -16.20
N THR A 89 3.94 -2.79 -15.04
CA THR A 89 2.71 -3.27 -14.41
C THR A 89 1.78 -2.09 -14.07
N LEU A 90 2.30 -1.01 -13.51
CA LEU A 90 1.48 0.16 -13.14
C LEU A 90 1.06 1.00 -14.33
N ARG A 91 1.88 1.11 -15.38
CA ARG A 91 1.46 1.69 -16.67
C ARG A 91 0.27 0.93 -17.25
N LEU A 92 0.31 -0.40 -17.26
CA LEU A 92 -0.82 -1.22 -17.70
C LEU A 92 -2.07 -1.02 -16.83
N ALA A 93 -1.91 -0.91 -15.52
CA ALA A 93 -3.03 -0.60 -14.63
C ALA A 93 -3.68 0.74 -15.00
N ARG A 94 -2.87 1.78 -15.22
CA ARG A 94 -3.37 3.10 -15.62
C ARG A 94 -4.12 3.05 -16.96
N GLU A 95 -3.61 2.34 -17.95
CA GLU A 95 -4.30 2.17 -19.24
C GLU A 95 -5.63 1.40 -19.08
N ALA A 96 -5.67 0.39 -18.20
CA ALA A 96 -6.84 -0.46 -18.02
C ALA A 96 -7.97 0.19 -17.20
N GLY A 97 -7.66 1.05 -16.23
CA GLY A 97 -8.67 1.63 -15.34
C GLY A 97 -8.44 3.05 -14.87
N GLY A 98 -7.49 3.78 -15.47
CA GLY A 98 -7.28 5.21 -15.22
C GLY A 98 -6.68 5.54 -13.86
N TRP A 99 -6.10 4.56 -13.16
CA TRP A 99 -5.55 4.78 -11.82
C TRP A 99 -4.19 5.50 -11.86
N SER A 100 -4.11 6.67 -11.23
CA SER A 100 -2.87 7.43 -11.00
C SER A 100 -2.24 7.18 -9.62
N LEU A 101 -3.06 6.85 -8.62
CA LEU A 101 -2.61 6.48 -7.28
C LEU A 101 -2.27 4.98 -7.25
N VAL A 102 -1.03 4.66 -6.91
CA VAL A 102 -0.48 3.31 -7.02
C VAL A 102 0.40 2.94 -5.83
N LYS A 103 0.47 1.64 -5.53
CA LYS A 103 1.39 1.06 -4.54
C LYS A 103 2.59 0.44 -5.25
N LEU A 104 3.77 0.98 -5.01
CA LEU A 104 5.03 0.44 -5.53
C LEU A 104 5.61 -0.58 -4.56
N GLU A 105 5.82 -1.80 -5.06
CA GLU A 105 6.46 -2.93 -4.38
C GLU A 105 7.45 -3.58 -5.34
N VAL A 106 8.76 -3.41 -5.09
CA VAL A 106 9.81 -4.15 -5.83
C VAL A 106 10.50 -5.09 -4.86
N LEU A 107 10.31 -6.39 -5.05
CA LEU A 107 10.78 -7.42 -4.12
C LEU A 107 12.16 -7.94 -4.53
N SER A 108 12.98 -8.27 -3.55
CA SER A 108 14.32 -8.86 -3.77
C SER A 108 14.28 -10.34 -4.14
N ASN A 109 13.36 -11.12 -3.55
CA ASN A 109 13.11 -12.52 -3.91
C ASN A 109 11.77 -13.03 -3.33
N THR A 110 11.40 -14.24 -3.74
CA THR A 110 10.16 -14.92 -3.33
C THR A 110 10.19 -15.51 -1.92
N ALA A 111 11.37 -15.77 -1.35
CA ALA A 111 11.50 -16.50 -0.09
C ALA A 111 11.11 -15.65 1.12
N HIS A 112 11.52 -14.39 1.14
CA HIS A 112 11.24 -13.48 2.26
C HIS A 112 10.49 -12.20 1.86
N LEU A 113 10.29 -11.96 0.55
CA LEU A 113 9.50 -10.84 0.02
C LEU A 113 9.92 -9.47 0.61
N TYR A 114 11.22 -9.31 0.86
CA TYR A 114 11.79 -8.06 1.37
C TYR A 114 12.03 -7.12 0.19
N PRO A 115 11.85 -5.80 0.32
CA PRO A 115 11.99 -4.89 -0.82
C PRO A 115 13.45 -4.76 -1.24
N ASP A 116 13.69 -4.69 -2.57
CA ASP A 116 14.96 -4.23 -3.11
C ASP A 116 14.92 -2.69 -3.16
N MET A 117 15.64 -2.05 -2.24
CA MET A 117 15.56 -0.59 -2.08
C MET A 117 16.22 0.20 -3.22
N VAL A 118 17.22 -0.39 -3.90
CA VAL A 118 17.87 0.28 -5.04
C VAL A 118 16.92 0.29 -6.22
N GLU A 119 16.30 -0.85 -6.51
CA GLU A 119 15.31 -0.97 -7.57
C GLU A 119 14.03 -0.20 -7.26
N THR A 120 13.60 -0.17 -5.99
CA THR A 120 12.44 0.62 -5.54
C THR A 120 12.65 2.10 -5.79
N LEU A 121 13.80 2.67 -5.40
CA LEU A 121 14.08 4.09 -5.62
C LEU A 121 14.15 4.43 -7.12
N ARG A 122 14.73 3.55 -7.94
CA ARG A 122 14.81 3.72 -9.38
C ARG A 122 13.42 3.67 -10.04
N ALA A 123 12.59 2.72 -9.65
CA ALA A 123 11.23 2.59 -10.15
C ALA A 123 10.35 3.78 -9.74
N LEU A 124 10.51 4.28 -8.51
CA LEU A 124 9.83 5.48 -8.02
C LEU A 124 10.13 6.68 -8.94
N ASP A 125 11.41 6.97 -9.21
CA ASP A 125 11.80 8.09 -10.09
C ASP A 125 11.16 8.00 -11.48
N MET A 126 11.08 6.79 -12.05
CA MET A 126 10.39 6.56 -13.33
C MET A 126 8.88 6.83 -13.24
N LEU A 127 8.22 6.38 -12.17
CA LEU A 127 6.78 6.57 -11.99
C LEU A 127 6.40 8.02 -11.73
N ILE A 128 7.21 8.75 -10.96
CA ILE A 128 7.00 10.18 -10.72
C ILE A 128 7.12 10.97 -12.02
N LYS A 129 8.10 10.65 -12.87
CA LYS A 129 8.23 11.25 -14.22
C LYS A 129 7.04 10.97 -15.12
N ASP A 130 6.38 9.83 -14.91
CA ASP A 130 5.15 9.46 -15.63
C ASP A 130 3.89 10.09 -15.02
N GLY A 131 4.00 10.86 -13.93
CA GLY A 131 2.88 11.54 -13.28
C GLY A 131 2.01 10.62 -12.40
N PHE A 132 2.58 9.55 -11.85
CA PHE A 132 1.89 8.75 -10.83
C PHE A 132 2.01 9.37 -9.44
N ASP A 133 0.97 9.16 -8.62
CA ASP A 133 1.03 9.34 -7.17
C ASP A 133 1.43 8.01 -6.53
N VAL A 134 2.61 7.92 -5.96
CA VAL A 134 3.19 6.63 -5.56
C VAL A 134 3.24 6.48 -4.04
N MET A 135 2.52 5.50 -3.50
CA MET A 135 2.71 5.01 -2.13
C MET A 135 3.77 3.89 -2.17
N VAL A 136 4.87 4.02 -1.43
CA VAL A 136 6.04 3.13 -1.60
C VAL A 136 6.19 2.16 -0.44
N TYR A 137 6.13 0.86 -0.71
CA TYR A 137 6.54 -0.19 0.23
C TYR A 137 8.07 -0.20 0.36
N CYS A 138 8.57 -0.08 1.58
CA CYS A 138 10.01 0.03 1.85
C CYS A 138 10.42 -0.70 3.14
N THR A 139 11.72 -0.75 3.38
CA THR A 139 12.24 -1.17 4.70
C THR A 139 11.95 -0.11 5.76
N ASP A 140 12.24 -0.45 7.01
CA ASP A 140 12.29 0.48 8.15
C ASP A 140 13.58 1.31 8.18
N ASP A 141 14.28 1.48 7.06
CA ASP A 141 15.48 2.34 6.97
C ASP A 141 15.07 3.82 6.91
N VAL A 142 15.37 4.55 7.99
CA VAL A 142 15.05 5.99 8.16
C VAL A 142 15.65 6.86 7.04
N VAL A 143 16.87 6.54 6.60
CA VAL A 143 17.57 7.30 5.56
C VAL A 143 16.97 7.00 4.20
N MET A 144 16.65 5.73 3.92
CA MET A 144 16.02 5.36 2.66
C MET A 144 14.60 5.92 2.56
N ALA A 145 13.82 5.89 3.65
CA ALA A 145 12.52 6.54 3.73
C ALA A 145 12.61 8.03 3.33
N LYS A 146 13.64 8.75 3.81
CA LYS A 146 13.85 10.14 3.41
C LYS A 146 14.11 10.29 1.91
N ARG A 147 14.95 9.42 1.34
CA ARG A 147 15.29 9.45 -0.08
C ARG A 147 14.08 9.18 -0.96
N LEU A 148 13.19 8.29 -0.55
CA LEU A 148 11.94 8.01 -1.26
C LEU A 148 10.99 9.23 -1.18
N GLU A 149 10.88 9.88 -0.03
CA GLU A 149 10.12 11.13 0.10
C GLU A 149 10.70 12.21 -0.82
N ASP A 150 12.01 12.43 -0.79
CA ASP A 150 12.68 13.44 -1.62
C ASP A 150 12.55 13.16 -3.12
N ALA A 151 12.42 11.90 -3.51
CA ALA A 151 12.17 11.47 -4.88
C ALA A 151 10.69 11.66 -5.31
N GLY A 152 9.80 12.03 -4.40
CA GLY A 152 8.40 12.38 -4.70
C GLY A 152 7.37 11.34 -4.28
N ALA A 153 7.70 10.38 -3.41
CA ALA A 153 6.71 9.45 -2.88
C ALA A 153 5.55 10.20 -2.20
N ALA A 154 4.31 9.83 -2.55
CA ALA A 154 3.09 10.40 -1.97
C ALA A 154 2.83 9.89 -0.54
N ALA A 155 3.37 8.70 -0.20
CA ALA A 155 3.38 8.14 1.15
C ALA A 155 4.52 7.14 1.30
N ILE A 156 5.02 6.99 2.53
CA ILE A 156 6.06 6.03 2.90
C ILE A 156 5.41 4.87 3.65
N MET A 157 5.69 3.63 3.23
CA MET A 157 5.09 2.44 3.83
C MET A 157 6.16 1.47 4.35
N PRO A 158 6.75 1.74 5.53
CA PRO A 158 7.77 0.86 6.09
C PRO A 158 7.19 -0.50 6.50
N ALA A 159 7.92 -1.56 6.17
CA ALA A 159 7.62 -2.92 6.58
C ALA A 159 7.69 -3.07 8.11
N ALA A 160 6.64 -3.56 8.77
CA ALA A 160 6.73 -3.91 10.19
C ALA A 160 7.49 -5.23 10.42
N ALA A 161 7.27 -6.21 9.54
CA ALA A 161 7.96 -7.50 9.48
C ALA A 161 7.83 -8.10 8.06
N PRO A 162 8.52 -9.23 7.73
CA PRO A 162 8.34 -9.89 6.44
C PRO A 162 6.87 -10.18 6.12
N ILE A 163 6.49 -10.02 4.85
CA ILE A 163 5.09 -10.12 4.39
C ILE A 163 4.47 -11.46 4.81
N GLY A 164 3.34 -11.39 5.51
CA GLY A 164 2.58 -12.56 5.93
C GLY A 164 3.16 -13.35 7.11
N SER A 165 4.21 -12.84 7.77
CA SER A 165 4.79 -13.47 8.96
C SER A 165 3.94 -13.32 10.22
N GLY A 166 3.18 -12.22 10.35
CA GLY A 166 2.35 -11.94 11.51
C GLY A 166 3.15 -11.65 12.80
N LEU A 167 4.40 -11.21 12.67
CA LEU A 167 5.28 -10.96 13.82
C LEU A 167 5.03 -9.61 14.53
N GLY A 168 4.22 -8.74 13.93
CA GLY A 168 4.04 -7.36 14.41
C GLY A 168 5.24 -6.47 14.11
N ILE A 169 5.29 -5.29 14.72
CA ILE A 169 6.35 -4.28 14.48
C ILE A 169 7.64 -4.72 15.14
N GLN A 170 8.66 -5.07 14.35
CA GLN A 170 9.94 -5.57 14.89
C GLN A 170 10.85 -4.44 15.40
N ASN A 171 10.72 -3.24 14.83
CA ASN A 171 11.59 -2.10 15.13
C ASN A 171 10.80 -0.81 15.30
N GLU A 172 10.18 -0.65 16.46
CA GLU A 172 9.38 0.53 16.79
C GLU A 172 10.19 1.82 16.77
N VAL A 173 11.48 1.76 17.09
CA VAL A 173 12.37 2.93 17.11
C VAL A 173 12.50 3.51 15.70
N ASN A 174 12.78 2.68 14.70
CA ASN A 174 12.91 3.15 13.32
C ASN A 174 11.58 3.65 12.77
N VAL A 175 10.47 2.96 13.04
CA VAL A 175 9.14 3.42 12.62
C VAL A 175 8.86 4.81 13.19
N ARG A 176 9.11 5.04 14.49
CA ARG A 176 8.94 6.36 15.10
C ARG A 176 9.84 7.43 14.47
N LEU A 177 11.09 7.11 14.19
CA LEU A 177 12.01 8.05 13.51
C LEU A 177 11.52 8.41 12.10
N ILE A 178 10.96 7.44 11.36
CA ILE A 178 10.35 7.70 10.05
C ILE A 178 9.14 8.62 10.21
N VAL A 179 8.25 8.35 11.17
CA VAL A 179 7.07 9.20 11.46
C VAL A 179 7.48 10.62 11.83
N GLU A 180 8.47 10.79 12.71
CA GLU A 180 8.95 12.12 13.15
C GLU A 180 9.60 12.92 12.02
N GLN A 181 10.25 12.23 11.07
CA GLN A 181 10.97 12.85 9.96
C GLN A 181 10.08 13.16 8.75
N ALA A 182 9.10 12.31 8.47
CA ALA A 182 8.36 12.33 7.22
C ALA A 182 7.40 13.53 7.13
N LYS A 183 7.31 14.11 5.94
CA LYS A 183 6.34 15.18 5.62
C LYS A 183 5.12 14.68 4.84
N VAL A 184 5.20 13.45 4.36
CA VAL A 184 4.12 12.72 3.71
C VAL A 184 3.55 11.67 4.68
N PRO A 185 2.34 11.16 4.47
CA PRO A 185 1.78 10.12 5.32
C PRO A 185 2.70 8.89 5.44
N VAL A 186 2.79 8.35 6.65
CA VAL A 186 3.50 7.11 6.97
C VAL A 186 2.50 6.03 7.33
N LEU A 187 2.58 4.87 6.67
CA LEU A 187 1.68 3.75 6.91
C LEU A 187 2.47 2.49 7.21
N VAL A 188 2.19 1.82 8.32
CA VAL A 188 2.82 0.51 8.54
C VAL A 188 2.18 -0.49 7.59
N ASP A 189 3.01 -1.11 6.75
CA ASP A 189 2.58 -2.12 5.79
C ASP A 189 3.32 -3.44 6.07
N ALA A 190 2.68 -4.57 5.79
CA ALA A 190 3.21 -5.91 5.99
C ALA A 190 3.67 -6.28 7.41
N GLY A 191 3.35 -7.50 7.84
CA GLY A 191 3.87 -8.08 9.09
C GLY A 191 2.92 -7.98 10.30
N VAL A 192 1.87 -7.15 10.23
CA VAL A 192 0.75 -7.16 11.19
C VAL A 192 0.14 -8.56 11.28
N GLY A 193 0.00 -9.09 12.49
CA GLY A 193 -0.62 -10.39 12.77
C GLY A 193 -1.93 -10.30 13.54
N THR A 194 -2.09 -9.27 14.38
CA THR A 194 -3.28 -9.07 15.21
C THR A 194 -3.64 -7.60 15.37
N ALA A 195 -4.81 -7.33 15.93
CA ALA A 195 -5.32 -5.96 16.16
C ALA A 195 -4.36 -5.12 17.03
N SER A 196 -3.71 -5.71 18.03
CA SER A 196 -2.77 -4.97 18.89
C SER A 196 -1.55 -4.44 18.14
N ASP A 197 -1.13 -5.10 17.06
CA ASP A 197 0.00 -4.62 16.24
C ASP A 197 -0.40 -3.37 15.46
N ALA A 198 -1.62 -3.37 14.90
CA ALA A 198 -2.18 -2.20 14.25
C ALA A 198 -2.37 -1.03 15.23
N THR A 199 -2.88 -1.31 16.44
CA THR A 199 -2.95 -0.31 17.51
C THR A 199 -1.57 0.27 17.83
N ARG A 200 -0.53 -0.57 17.90
CA ARG A 200 0.84 -0.11 18.15
C ARG A 200 1.34 0.82 17.05
N ALA A 201 1.05 0.53 15.77
CA ALA A 201 1.40 1.44 14.66
C ALA A 201 0.77 2.83 14.85
N MET A 202 -0.52 2.87 15.22
CA MET A 202 -1.22 4.14 15.48
C MET A 202 -0.63 4.88 16.68
N GLU A 203 -0.27 4.16 17.75
CA GLU A 203 0.39 4.75 18.94
C GLU A 203 1.79 5.32 18.63
N LEU A 204 2.48 4.77 17.62
CA LEU A 204 3.75 5.31 17.11
C LEU A 204 3.58 6.54 16.21
N GLY A 205 2.34 6.91 15.88
CA GLY A 205 2.01 8.10 15.09
C GLY A 205 1.85 7.86 13.59
N CYS A 206 1.73 6.59 13.14
CA CYS A 206 1.40 6.31 11.75
C CYS A 206 0.03 6.88 11.37
N ASN A 207 -0.13 7.27 10.10
CA ASN A 207 -1.36 7.84 9.60
C ASN A 207 -2.42 6.77 9.31
N ALA A 208 -1.99 5.58 8.91
CA ALA A 208 -2.81 4.42 8.59
C ALA A 208 -1.99 3.12 8.62
#